data_AF-A0A1B6AJ74-F1
#
_entry.id   AF-A0A1B6AJ74-F1
#
_cell.length_a   1.000
_cell.length_b   1.000
_cell.length_c   1.000
_cell.angle_alpha   90.00
_cell.angle_beta   90.00
_cell.angle_gamma   90.00
#
_symmetry.space_group_name_H-M   'P 1'
#
loop_
_entity.id
_entity.type
_entity.pdbx_description
1 polymer ?
#
loop_
_entity_poly.entity_id
_entity_poly.type
_entity_poly.pdbx_seq_one_letter_code
_entity_poly.pdbx_strand_id
1 'polypeptide(L)'
;MSLREALRAAPLIEDIPGVHLLAVGHEWDVVRVPADTGFLALSQLRATDEQLGPVLYDRPGDYLYFAVPIGSRGTWVGLPVHLLCKGSWLVAPHPYRCDEWFGGWCELPDDERLTAPETLRRALEQQQIGPAPQPEIVAREDRQEWKPSNALVSTPTLGASPRALLPRSARHRS
;
A
#
# COMPACT_ATOMS: atom_id res chain seq x y z
N MET A 1 -13.13 -24.96 9.06
CA MET A 1 -11.89 -24.85 8.29
C MET A 1 -11.50 -23.39 8.21
N SER A 2 -10.36 -23.10 8.79
CA SER A 2 -9.73 -21.79 8.70
C SER A 2 -9.24 -21.50 7.27
N LEU A 3 -9.04 -20.22 6.92
CA LEU A 3 -8.44 -19.83 5.64
C LEU A 3 -7.06 -20.47 5.44
N ARG A 4 -6.29 -20.65 6.52
CA ARG A 4 -4.99 -21.32 6.51
C ARG A 4 -5.07 -22.78 6.06
N GLU A 5 -6.04 -23.51 6.60
CA GLU A 5 -6.28 -24.90 6.24
C GLU A 5 -6.79 -25.01 4.80
N ALA A 6 -7.67 -24.09 4.39
CA ALA A 6 -8.14 -24.01 3.02
C ALA A 6 -6.98 -23.76 2.03
N LEU A 7 -6.06 -22.86 2.36
CA LEU A 7 -4.84 -22.61 1.56
C LEU A 7 -3.96 -23.86 1.45
N ARG A 8 -3.75 -24.58 2.55
CA ARG A 8 -2.94 -25.80 2.56
C ARG A 8 -3.57 -26.91 1.72
N ALA A 9 -4.89 -27.02 1.72
CA ALA A 9 -5.64 -28.05 1.00
C ALA A 9 -5.93 -27.67 -0.46
N ALA A 10 -5.82 -26.39 -0.82
CA ALA A 10 -6.19 -25.88 -2.12
C ALA A 10 -5.25 -26.37 -3.23
N PRO A 11 -5.80 -26.71 -4.42
CA PRO A 11 -4.99 -27.07 -5.56
C PRO A 11 -4.08 -25.90 -5.97
N LEU A 12 -2.87 -26.23 -6.40
CA LEU A 12 -1.97 -25.29 -7.05
C LEU A 12 -2.54 -24.95 -8.42
N ILE A 13 -2.33 -23.71 -8.86
CA ILE A 13 -2.56 -23.36 -10.26
C ILE A 13 -1.42 -23.96 -11.07
N GLU A 14 -1.75 -24.81 -12.04
CA GLU A 14 -0.77 -25.39 -12.95
C GLU A 14 0.02 -24.27 -13.66
N ASP A 15 1.32 -24.49 -13.83
CA ASP A 15 2.29 -23.53 -14.40
C ASP A 15 2.66 -22.29 -13.55
N ILE A 16 2.08 -22.12 -12.35
CA ILE A 16 2.44 -21.01 -11.44
C ILE A 16 2.79 -21.54 -10.04
N PRO A 17 4.09 -21.77 -9.73
CA PRO A 17 4.50 -22.34 -8.45
C PRO A 17 4.12 -21.42 -7.28
N GLY A 18 3.52 -21.99 -6.23
CA GLY A 18 3.23 -21.28 -4.99
C GLY A 18 1.95 -20.44 -5.00
N VAL A 19 1.10 -20.58 -6.01
CA VAL A 19 -0.23 -19.94 -6.08
C VAL A 19 -1.33 -21.00 -5.99
N HIS A 20 -2.33 -20.74 -5.15
CA HIS A 20 -3.43 -21.63 -4.84
C HIS A 20 -4.77 -21.08 -5.31
N LEU A 21 -5.70 -21.96 -5.68
CA LEU A 21 -7.08 -21.60 -6.01
C LEU A 21 -8.03 -21.98 -4.87
N LEU A 22 -8.59 -20.99 -4.19
CA LEU A 22 -9.44 -21.18 -3.02
C LEU A 22 -10.91 -21.01 -3.36
N ALA A 23 -11.72 -21.99 -2.98
CA ALA A 23 -13.17 -21.86 -3.01
C ALA A 23 -13.64 -20.88 -1.92
N VAL A 24 -14.42 -19.89 -2.32
CA VAL A 24 -14.98 -18.85 -1.42
C VAL A 24 -16.43 -19.18 -1.08
N GLY A 25 -16.88 -18.77 0.10
CA GLY A 25 -18.27 -18.79 0.54
C GLY A 25 -18.77 -20.10 1.13
N HIS A 26 -17.86 -20.95 1.63
CA HIS A 26 -18.22 -22.08 2.48
C HIS A 26 -18.20 -21.68 3.95
N GLU A 27 -17.07 -21.14 4.44
CA GLU A 27 -16.90 -20.73 5.84
C GLU A 27 -16.60 -19.25 6.02
N TRP A 28 -16.19 -18.59 4.93
CA TRP A 28 -15.92 -17.17 4.84
C TRP A 28 -16.27 -16.70 3.44
N ASP A 29 -16.75 -15.47 3.33
CA ASP A 29 -16.87 -14.73 2.08
C ASP A 29 -15.64 -13.82 1.91
N VAL A 30 -15.48 -13.20 0.74
CA VAL A 30 -14.39 -12.23 0.50
C VAL A 30 -14.95 -10.95 -0.07
N VAL A 31 -14.53 -9.81 0.49
CA VAL A 31 -14.82 -8.50 -0.07
C VAL A 31 -13.64 -8.03 -0.88
N ARG A 32 -13.84 -7.83 -2.18
CA ARG A 32 -12.88 -7.19 -3.09
C ARG A 32 -13.10 -5.69 -3.10
N VAL A 33 -12.04 -4.94 -2.84
CA VAL A 33 -12.01 -3.47 -2.73
C VAL A 33 -10.89 -2.92 -3.62
N PRO A 34 -11.09 -1.83 -4.39
CA PRO A 34 -9.99 -1.15 -5.10
C PRO A 34 -8.82 -0.82 -4.17
N ALA A 35 -7.58 -0.99 -4.63
CA ALA A 35 -6.40 -0.89 -3.77
C ALA A 35 -6.28 0.46 -3.06
N ASP A 36 -6.50 1.57 -3.76
CA ASP A 36 -6.44 2.92 -3.20
C ASP A 36 -7.31 3.08 -1.95
N THR A 37 -8.56 2.60 -2.02
CA THR A 37 -9.50 2.64 -0.89
C THR A 37 -9.17 1.56 0.14
N GLY A 38 -8.79 0.36 -0.31
CA GLY A 38 -8.51 -0.79 0.53
C GLY A 38 -7.31 -0.57 1.45
N PHE A 39 -6.22 0.01 0.97
CA PHE A 39 -5.03 0.27 1.79
C PHE A 39 -5.29 1.33 2.86
N LEU A 40 -6.08 2.36 2.55
CA LEU A 40 -6.49 3.37 3.52
C LEU A 40 -7.38 2.77 4.62
N ALA A 41 -8.38 1.96 4.21
CA ALA A 41 -9.22 1.24 5.15
C ALA A 41 -8.42 0.25 6.01
N LEU A 42 -7.50 -0.50 5.41
CA LEU A 42 -6.61 -1.43 6.12
C LEU A 42 -5.75 -0.71 7.16
N SER A 43 -5.20 0.46 6.80
CA SER A 43 -4.38 1.27 7.71
C SER A 43 -5.18 1.72 8.94
N GLN A 44 -6.46 2.02 8.77
CA GLN A 44 -7.35 2.37 9.88
C GLN A 44 -7.73 1.16 10.72
N LEU A 45 -8.06 0.04 10.09
CA LEU A 45 -8.36 -1.20 10.81
C LEU A 45 -7.19 -1.66 11.68
N ARG A 46 -5.95 -1.53 11.18
CA ARG A 46 -4.72 -1.78 11.95
C ARG A 46 -4.53 -0.86 13.15
N ALA A 47 -5.09 0.34 13.10
CA ALA A 47 -5.02 1.31 14.19
C ALA A 47 -6.12 1.07 15.25
N THR A 48 -7.10 0.21 14.97
CA THR A 48 -8.17 -0.17 15.90
C THR A 48 -7.89 -1.53 16.55
N ASP A 49 -8.41 -1.75 17.75
CA ASP A 49 -8.39 -3.08 18.41
C ASP A 49 -9.48 -4.03 17.87
N GLU A 50 -10.13 -3.64 16.76
CA GLU A 50 -11.22 -4.38 16.15
C GLU A 50 -10.72 -5.65 15.44
N GLN A 51 -11.66 -6.56 15.15
CA GLN A 51 -11.32 -7.82 14.51
C GLN A 51 -10.94 -7.62 13.04
N LEU A 52 -9.63 -7.53 12.78
CA LEU A 52 -9.01 -7.67 11.47
C LEU A 52 -8.64 -9.15 11.25
N GLY A 53 -9.02 -9.67 10.09
CA GLY A 53 -8.63 -10.99 9.61
C GLY A 53 -7.70 -10.90 8.40
N PRO A 54 -7.51 -12.02 7.66
CA PRO A 54 -6.59 -12.08 6.53
C PRO A 54 -6.96 -11.14 5.39
N VAL A 55 -5.92 -10.52 4.81
CA VAL A 55 -6.05 -9.54 3.73
C VAL A 55 -5.00 -9.81 2.67
N LEU A 56 -5.46 -10.05 1.45
CA LEU A 56 -4.60 -10.27 0.29
C LEU A 56 -4.59 -9.04 -0.61
N TYR A 57 -3.41 -8.59 -1.01
CA TYR A 57 -3.23 -7.64 -2.10
C TYR A 57 -2.86 -8.38 -3.40
N ASP A 58 -3.67 -8.15 -4.43
CA ASP A 58 -3.45 -8.57 -5.81
C ASP A 58 -2.91 -7.38 -6.58
N ARG A 59 -1.61 -7.42 -6.89
CA ARG A 59 -0.93 -6.32 -7.58
C ARG A 59 -1.37 -6.19 -9.04
N PRO A 60 -1.47 -7.27 -9.84
CA PRO A 60 -1.96 -7.19 -11.21
C PRO A 60 -3.40 -6.65 -11.33
N GLY A 61 -4.29 -7.05 -10.42
CA GLY A 61 -5.67 -6.59 -10.39
C GLY A 61 -5.87 -5.23 -9.71
N ASP A 62 -4.90 -4.80 -8.91
CA ASP A 62 -4.95 -3.63 -8.03
C ASP A 62 -6.16 -3.63 -7.08
N TYR A 63 -6.34 -4.77 -6.41
CA TYR A 63 -7.42 -5.00 -5.45
C TYR A 63 -6.89 -5.55 -4.13
N LEU A 64 -7.58 -5.19 -3.04
CA LEU A 64 -7.48 -5.88 -1.76
C LEU A 64 -8.68 -6.81 -1.58
N TYR A 65 -8.41 -7.98 -1.02
CA TYR A 65 -9.38 -9.02 -0.72
C TYR A 65 -9.40 -9.27 0.79
N PHE A 66 -10.49 -8.89 1.45
CA PHE A 66 -10.68 -9.07 2.88
C PHE A 66 -11.52 -10.31 3.14
N ALA A 67 -11.02 -11.25 3.95
CA ALA A 67 -11.82 -12.37 4.42
C ALA A 67 -12.83 -11.90 5.48
N VAL A 68 -14.11 -12.20 5.28
CA VAL A 68 -15.21 -11.78 6.16
C VAL A 68 -16.14 -12.97 6.49
N PRO A 69 -16.91 -12.93 7.58
CA PRO A 69 -17.95 -13.92 7.85
C PRO A 69 -18.95 -14.04 6.70
N ILE A 70 -19.47 -15.25 6.49
CA ILE A 70 -20.52 -15.52 5.50
C ILE A 70 -21.79 -14.72 5.79
N GLY A 71 -22.54 -14.39 4.74
CA GLY A 71 -23.86 -13.77 4.88
C GLY A 71 -23.82 -12.25 5.09
N SER A 72 -22.68 -11.61 4.82
CA SER A 72 -22.49 -10.15 4.93
C SER A 72 -23.05 -9.34 3.75
N ARG A 73 -23.79 -9.95 2.81
CA ARG A 73 -24.21 -9.31 1.55
C ARG A 73 -24.94 -7.97 1.74
N GLY A 74 -25.79 -7.87 2.76
CA GLY A 74 -26.52 -6.64 3.07
C GLY A 74 -25.63 -5.49 3.55
N THR A 75 -24.49 -5.81 4.19
CA THR A 75 -23.55 -4.83 4.75
C THR A 75 -22.82 -4.02 3.67
N TRP A 76 -22.82 -4.46 2.41
CA TRP A 76 -22.05 -3.80 1.34
C TRP A 76 -22.88 -2.86 0.46
N VAL A 77 -24.18 -2.74 0.73
CA VAL A 77 -25.08 -1.89 -0.06
C VAL A 77 -24.62 -0.43 -0.01
N GLY A 78 -24.42 0.17 -1.19
CA GLY A 78 -23.99 1.56 -1.35
C GLY A 78 -22.47 1.75 -1.40
N LEU A 79 -21.68 0.68 -1.27
CA LEU A 79 -20.22 0.73 -1.41
C LEU A 79 -19.75 0.20 -2.77
N PRO A 80 -18.68 0.76 -3.37
CA PRO A 80 -18.09 0.27 -4.61
C PRO A 80 -17.20 -0.97 -4.36
N VAL A 81 -17.78 -2.01 -3.78
CA VAL A 81 -17.09 -3.27 -3.45
C VAL A 81 -17.77 -4.46 -4.10
N HIS A 82 -17.04 -5.55 -4.26
CA HIS A 82 -17.59 -6.82 -4.76
C HIS A 82 -17.46 -7.91 -3.72
N LEU A 83 -18.59 -8.46 -3.29
CA LEU A 83 -18.63 -9.65 -2.43
C LEU A 83 -18.51 -10.91 -3.29
N LEU A 84 -17.43 -11.67 -3.06
CA LEU A 84 -17.25 -13.02 -3.54
C LEU A 84 -17.84 -13.98 -2.50
N CYS A 85 -18.77 -14.81 -2.94
CA CYS A 85 -19.47 -15.78 -2.11
C CYS A 85 -19.45 -17.16 -2.77
N LYS A 86 -20.28 -18.09 -2.27
CA LYS A 86 -20.34 -19.47 -2.75
C LYS A 86 -20.34 -19.57 -4.29
N GLY A 87 -19.43 -20.37 -4.84
CA GLY A 87 -19.22 -20.53 -6.28
C GLY A 87 -18.16 -19.59 -6.88
N SER A 88 -17.59 -18.70 -6.07
CA SER A 88 -16.46 -17.85 -6.45
C SER A 88 -15.14 -18.49 -6.04
N TRP A 89 -14.07 -18.08 -6.72
CA TRP A 89 -12.72 -18.54 -6.45
C TRP A 89 -11.80 -17.35 -6.19
N LEU A 90 -10.85 -17.52 -5.27
CA LEU A 90 -9.79 -16.57 -4.98
C LEU A 90 -8.46 -17.20 -5.37
N VAL A 91 -7.69 -16.49 -6.18
CA VAL A 91 -6.29 -16.85 -6.43
C VAL A 91 -5.46 -16.24 -5.31
N ALA A 92 -4.72 -17.05 -4.56
CA ALA A 92 -3.91 -16.54 -3.45
C ALA A 92 -2.53 -17.20 -3.40
N PRO A 93 -1.48 -16.42 -3.12
CA PRO A 93 -0.14 -16.96 -2.97
C PRO A 93 -0.02 -17.69 -1.64
N HIS A 94 0.98 -18.57 -1.55
CA HIS A 94 1.33 -19.19 -0.29
C HIS A 94 1.73 -18.12 0.75
N PRO A 95 1.32 -18.22 2.04
CA PRO A 95 1.53 -17.17 3.04
C PRO A 95 2.99 -16.74 3.21
N TYR A 96 3.92 -17.68 3.04
CA TYR A 96 5.36 -17.48 3.19
C TYR A 96 6.13 -17.55 1.86
N ARG A 97 5.44 -17.63 0.72
CA ARG A 97 6.06 -17.51 -0.60
C ARG A 97 5.23 -16.57 -1.46
N CYS A 98 5.76 -15.40 -1.73
CA CYS A 98 5.20 -14.47 -2.71
C CYS A 98 6.28 -14.20 -3.75
N ASP A 99 5.99 -14.52 -5.01
CA ASP A 99 6.76 -13.95 -6.11
C ASP A 99 6.40 -12.47 -6.24
N GLU A 100 7.38 -11.63 -6.58
CA GLU A 100 7.20 -10.17 -6.63
C GLU A 100 6.09 -9.72 -7.59
N TRP A 101 5.67 -10.55 -8.55
CA TRP A 101 4.69 -10.15 -9.57
C TRP A 101 3.22 -10.24 -9.12
N PHE A 102 2.85 -11.16 -8.20
CA PHE A 102 1.43 -11.40 -7.85
C PHE A 102 0.89 -10.42 -6.80
N GLY A 103 1.76 -9.93 -5.92
CA GLY A 103 1.35 -9.25 -4.69
C GLY A 103 1.59 -10.14 -3.47
N GLY A 104 0.78 -10.01 -2.44
CA GLY A 104 0.99 -10.77 -1.20
C GLY A 104 0.02 -10.45 -0.07
N TRP A 105 0.13 -11.24 0.99
CA TRP A 105 -0.68 -11.07 2.19
C TRP A 105 -0.26 -9.82 2.95
N CYS A 106 -1.17 -8.87 3.09
CA CYS A 106 -0.99 -7.73 3.99
C CYS A 106 -1.26 -8.14 5.44
N GLU A 107 -2.22 -9.02 5.65
CA GLU A 107 -2.48 -9.71 6.92
C GLU A 107 -2.50 -11.21 6.67
N LEU A 108 -1.68 -11.95 7.42
CA LEU A 108 -1.48 -13.37 7.20
C LEU A 108 -2.71 -14.20 7.61
N PRO A 109 -2.96 -15.33 6.94
CA PRO A 109 -3.94 -16.33 7.35
C PRO A 109 -3.40 -17.16 8.53
N ASP A 110 -2.94 -16.52 9.61
CA ASP A 110 -2.32 -17.21 10.75
C ASP A 110 -3.34 -17.60 11.83
N ASP A 111 -4.47 -16.91 11.92
CA ASP A 111 -5.57 -17.16 12.86
C ASP A 111 -6.92 -17.38 12.15
N GLU A 112 -7.90 -17.93 12.89
CA GLU A 112 -9.28 -18.12 12.40
C GLU A 112 -10.09 -16.81 12.40
N ARG A 113 -9.44 -15.65 12.60
CA ARG A 113 -10.11 -14.36 12.67
C ARG A 113 -10.58 -13.97 11.27
N LEU A 114 -11.77 -13.40 11.20
CA LEU A 114 -12.31 -12.79 10.00
C LEU A 114 -12.53 -11.31 10.26
N THR A 115 -12.39 -10.49 9.22
CA THR A 115 -12.62 -9.06 9.34
C THR A 115 -14.10 -8.82 9.63
N ALA A 116 -14.40 -8.11 10.72
CA ALA A 116 -15.78 -7.79 11.08
C ALA A 116 -16.44 -6.91 9.97
N PRO A 117 -17.58 -7.32 9.38
CA PRO A 117 -18.18 -6.62 8.24
C PRO A 117 -18.50 -5.16 8.51
N GLU A 118 -19.05 -4.86 9.68
CA GLU A 118 -19.44 -3.50 10.06
C GLU A 118 -18.23 -2.59 10.32
N THR A 119 -17.13 -3.15 10.83
CA THR A 119 -15.89 -2.39 11.03
C THR A 119 -15.23 -2.09 9.68
N LEU A 120 -15.17 -3.06 8.76
CA LEU A 120 -14.70 -2.81 7.40
C LEU A 120 -15.57 -1.80 6.66
N ARG A 121 -16.90 -1.93 6.74
CA ARG A 121 -17.84 -0.98 6.14
C ARG A 121 -17.54 0.45 6.59
N ARG A 122 -17.44 0.68 7.91
CA ARG A 122 -17.15 2.01 8.49
C ARG A 122 -15.82 2.57 7.96
N ALA A 123 -14.76 1.76 7.92
CA ALA A 123 -13.45 2.18 7.42
C ALA A 123 -13.52 2.59 5.93
N LEU A 124 -14.27 1.83 5.11
CA LEU A 124 -14.48 2.14 3.69
C LEU A 124 -15.32 3.41 3.49
N GLU A 125 -16.37 3.60 4.28
CA GLU A 125 -17.24 4.79 4.21
C GLU A 125 -16.46 6.07 4.49
N GLN A 126 -15.54 6.05 5.45
CA GLN A 126 -14.67 7.18 5.77
C GLN A 126 -13.78 7.61 4.59
N GLN A 127 -13.48 6.71 3.64
CA GLN A 127 -12.62 7.02 2.48
C GLN A 127 -13.39 7.55 1.28
N GLN A 128 -14.72 7.37 1.27
CA GLN A 128 -15.58 7.93 0.24
C GLN A 128 -15.90 9.40 0.49
N ILE A 129 -15.67 9.90 1.71
CA ILE A 129 -15.91 11.30 2.09
C ILE A 129 -14.76 12.16 1.55
N GLY A 130 -14.85 12.51 0.26
CA GLY A 130 -14.13 13.62 -0.36
C GLY A 130 -13.52 13.29 -1.72
N PRO A 131 -13.94 13.92 -2.84
CA PRO A 131 -12.99 14.18 -3.90
C PRO A 131 -11.90 15.09 -3.31
N ALA A 132 -10.63 14.69 -3.41
CA ALA A 132 -9.53 15.60 -3.16
C ALA A 132 -9.77 16.88 -3.99
N PRO A 133 -9.59 18.10 -3.44
CA PRO A 133 -9.56 19.28 -4.28
C PRO A 133 -8.47 19.04 -5.31
N GLN A 134 -8.87 18.91 -6.57
CA GLN A 134 -7.91 18.95 -7.67
C GLN A 134 -7.10 20.23 -7.45
N PRO A 135 -5.76 20.20 -7.51
CA PRO A 135 -5.02 21.43 -7.59
C PRO A 135 -5.47 22.08 -8.90
N GLU A 136 -6.41 23.02 -8.81
CA GLU A 136 -6.58 24.02 -9.85
C GLU A 136 -5.22 24.70 -9.92
N ILE A 137 -4.41 24.24 -10.88
CA ILE A 137 -3.22 24.95 -11.32
C ILE A 137 -3.78 26.21 -11.96
N VAL A 138 -4.09 27.20 -11.12
CA VAL A 138 -4.30 28.56 -11.55
C VAL A 138 -2.93 28.97 -12.07
N ALA A 139 -2.77 28.92 -13.39
CA ALA A 139 -1.64 29.52 -14.06
C ALA A 139 -1.62 30.99 -13.61
N ARG A 140 -0.75 31.30 -12.65
CA ARG A 140 -0.48 32.69 -12.29
C ARG A 140 0.18 33.30 -13.52
N GLU A 141 -0.64 33.98 -14.32
CA GLU A 141 -0.20 34.92 -15.34
C GLU A 141 0.37 36.18 -14.66
N ASP A 142 1.36 35.99 -13.77
CA ASP A 142 2.22 37.10 -13.35
C ASP A 142 3.28 37.28 -14.43
N ARG A 143 2.86 37.95 -15.51
CA ARG A 143 3.79 38.56 -16.47
C ARG A 143 4.45 39.75 -15.79
N GLN A 144 5.32 39.48 -14.83
CA GLN A 144 6.17 40.51 -14.27
C GLN A 144 7.32 40.73 -15.25
N GLU A 145 7.19 41.81 -16.02
CA GLU A 145 8.19 42.30 -16.97
C GLU A 145 9.55 42.43 -16.26
N TRP A 146 10.46 41.51 -16.57
CA TRP A 146 11.82 41.54 -16.05
C TRP A 146 12.54 42.80 -16.53
N LYS A 147 12.90 43.70 -15.60
CA LYS A 147 13.82 44.81 -15.88
C LYS A 147 15.19 44.49 -15.28
N PRO A 148 16.26 44.40 -16.08
CA PRO A 148 17.59 44.19 -15.53
C PRO A 148 18.04 45.43 -14.77
N SER A 149 18.33 45.28 -13.48
CA SER A 149 18.99 46.32 -12.69
C SER A 149 20.45 46.44 -13.12
N ASN A 150 20.82 47.59 -13.70
CA ASN A 150 22.22 47.99 -13.91
C ASN A 150 22.86 48.30 -12.55
N ALA A 151 23.23 47.26 -11.80
CA ALA A 151 24.15 47.38 -10.69
C ALA A 151 25.56 47.07 -11.22
N LEU A 152 26.41 48.09 -11.28
CA LEU A 152 27.83 47.95 -11.61
C LEU A 152 28.47 46.98 -10.61
N VAL A 153 28.93 45.83 -11.11
CA VAL A 153 29.66 44.84 -10.32
C VAL A 153 31.06 45.39 -10.05
N SER A 154 31.38 45.69 -8.80
CA SER A 154 32.75 45.98 -8.39
C SER A 154 33.52 44.66 -8.34
N THR A 155 34.45 44.48 -9.29
CA THR A 155 35.38 43.34 -9.32
C THR A 155 36.41 43.44 -8.19
N PRO A 156 36.57 42.41 -7.33
CA PRO A 156 37.72 42.36 -6.45
C PRO A 156 38.98 41.93 -7.23
N THR A 157 40.02 42.75 -7.11
CA THR A 157 41.35 42.62 -7.73
C THR A 157 42.06 41.33 -7.35
N LEU A 158 42.49 40.58 -8.36
CA LEU A 158 43.29 39.36 -8.25
C LEU A 158 44.72 39.71 -7.79
N GLY A 159 45.13 39.26 -6.60
CA GLY A 159 46.47 39.49 -6.07
C GLY A 159 46.97 38.29 -5.24
N ALA A 160 48.06 37.68 -5.75
CA ALA A 160 48.98 36.74 -5.11
C ALA A 160 48.67 35.23 -5.17
N SER A 161 49.56 34.54 -5.89
CA SER A 161 49.73 33.11 -6.15
C SER A 161 49.97 32.23 -4.90
N PRO A 162 49.82 30.89 -5.03
CA PRO A 162 50.03 29.95 -3.94
C PRO A 162 51.51 29.56 -3.82
N ARG A 163 52.09 29.61 -2.62
CA ARG A 163 53.43 29.05 -2.36
C ARG A 163 53.48 28.31 -1.01
N ALA A 164 53.96 27.07 -1.11
CA ALA A 164 54.06 26.05 -0.08
C ALA A 164 54.90 26.44 1.13
N LEU A 165 54.52 25.93 2.32
CA LEU A 165 55.42 25.73 3.46
C LEU A 165 55.01 24.46 4.23
N LEU A 166 55.87 23.45 4.15
CA LEU A 166 55.93 22.28 5.03
C LEU A 166 56.28 22.72 6.47
N PRO A 167 55.98 21.90 7.47
CA PRO A 167 56.95 21.69 8.55
C PRO A 167 57.43 20.23 8.63
N ARG A 168 58.75 20.07 8.62
CA ARG A 168 59.50 18.89 9.06
C ARG A 168 59.82 19.02 10.57
N SER A 169 60.04 17.86 11.20
CA SER A 169 60.82 17.62 12.44
C SER A 169 60.00 17.58 13.74
N ALA A 170 60.28 16.75 14.75
CA ALA A 170 61.19 15.63 14.96
C ALA A 170 61.00 15.07 16.41
N ARG A 171 61.22 13.75 16.57
CA ARG A 171 61.84 13.02 17.72
C ARG A 171 61.21 13.04 19.13
N HIS A 172 60.81 11.83 19.56
CA HIS A 172 61.18 11.05 20.76
C HIS A 172 61.89 11.71 21.98
N ARG A 173 61.35 11.41 23.17
CA ARG A 173 61.90 11.10 24.53
C ARG A 173 61.08 11.83 25.61
N SER A 174 60.75 11.26 26.77
CA SER A 174 61.12 10.03 27.49
C SER A 174 59.91 9.52 28.28
#